data_AF-A0A1F9M1P4-F1
#
_entry.id   AF-A0A1F9M1P4-F1
#
_cell.length_a   1.000
_cell.length_b   1.000
_cell.length_c   1.000
_cell.angle_alpha   90.00
_cell.angle_beta   90.00
_cell.angle_gamma   90.00
#
_symmetry.space_group_name_H-M   'P 1'
#
loop_
_entity.id
_entity.type
_entity.pdbx_description
1 polymer ?
#
loop_
_entity_poly.entity_id
_entity_poly.type
_entity_poly.pdbx_seq_one_letter_code
_entity_poly.pdbx_strand_id
1 'polypeptide(L)'
;MDGISERERLRDLLGEVLAKTTHYRGYLGDELDFLADLGLDSMNLGRLVMELEERLDLFLQDLPEGPPRTIGELLDAILSLREQPQ
;
A
#
# COMPACT_ATOMS: atom_id res chain seq x y z
N MET A 1 25.19 -6.73 -8.04
CA MET A 1 23.78 -7.01 -8.36
C MET A 1 23.01 -6.19 -7.37
N ASP A 2 22.54 -5.02 -7.79
CA ASP A 2 21.80 -4.10 -6.92
C ASP A 2 20.60 -4.84 -6.33
N GLY A 3 20.61 -4.99 -5.01
CA GLY A 3 19.49 -5.57 -4.29
C GLY A 3 18.34 -4.59 -4.37
N ILE A 4 17.24 -4.99 -5.00
CA ILE A 4 15.98 -4.24 -5.02
C ILE A 4 15.63 -3.89 -3.56
N SER A 5 15.39 -2.61 -3.32
CA SER A 5 15.07 -2.09 -1.97
C SER A 5 13.74 -2.65 -1.48
N GLU A 6 13.55 -2.70 -0.16
CA GLU A 6 12.30 -3.20 0.42
C GLU A 6 11.09 -2.36 -0.01
N ARG A 7 11.26 -1.04 -0.14
CA ARG A 7 10.23 -0.12 -0.64
C ARG A 7 9.80 -0.48 -2.06
N GLU A 8 10.74 -0.81 -2.94
CA GLU A 8 10.42 -1.24 -4.31
C GLU A 8 9.66 -2.56 -4.32
N ARG A 9 10.05 -3.53 -3.50
CA ARG A 9 9.30 -4.80 -3.37
C ARG A 9 7.87 -4.59 -2.89
N LEU A 10 7.68 -3.70 -1.92
CA LEU A 10 6.35 -3.33 -1.44
C LEU A 10 5.53 -2.59 -2.51
N ARG A 11 6.17 -1.74 -3.32
CA ARG A 11 5.51 -1.07 -4.44
C ARG A 11 5.06 -2.07 -5.50
N ASP A 12 5.90 -3.04 -5.84
CA ASP A 12 5.56 -4.10 -6.79
C ASP A 12 4.36 -4.92 -6.28
N LEU A 13 4.40 -5.31 -5.00
CA LEU A 13 3.28 -6.00 -4.34
C LEU A 13 1.99 -5.17 -4.37
N LEU A 14 2.07 -3.88 -4.04
CA LEU A 14 0.94 -2.97 -4.12
C LEU A 14 0.37 -2.91 -5.54
N GLY A 15 1.24 -2.87 -6.56
CA GLY A 15 0.84 -2.93 -7.97
C GLY A 15 0.10 -4.21 -8.34
N GLU A 16 0.56 -5.37 -7.86
CA GLU A 16 -0.15 -6.64 -8.06
C GLU A 16 -1.54 -6.63 -7.41
N VAL A 17 -1.63 -6.12 -6.18
CA VAL A 17 -2.87 -6.08 -5.40
C VAL A 17 -3.87 -5.06 -5.99
N LEU A 18 -3.40 -3.90 -6.46
CA LEU A 18 -4.21 -2.94 -7.24
C LEU A 18 -4.70 -3.57 -8.55
N ALA A 19 -3.84 -4.22 -9.32
CA ALA A 19 -4.24 -4.86 -10.57
C ALA A 19 -5.29 -5.97 -10.36
N LYS A 20 -5.20 -6.69 -9.24
CA LYS A 20 -6.17 -7.73 -8.83
C LYS A 20 -7.52 -7.13 -8.40
N THR A 21 -7.50 -6.06 -7.61
CA THR A 21 -8.70 -5.50 -6.97
C THR A 21 -9.42 -4.47 -7.85
N THR A 22 -8.70 -3.69 -8.65
CA THR A 22 -9.23 -2.53 -9.40
C THR A 22 -8.89 -2.54 -10.89
N HIS A 23 -8.09 -3.51 -11.34
CA HIS A 23 -7.54 -3.57 -12.71
C HIS A 23 -6.58 -2.43 -13.09
N TYR A 24 -6.17 -1.60 -12.13
CA TYR A 24 -5.16 -0.57 -12.35
C TYR A 24 -3.78 -1.19 -12.62
N ARG A 25 -3.11 -0.74 -13.69
CA ARG A 25 -1.75 -1.19 -14.09
C ARG A 25 -0.82 -0.03 -14.47
N GLY A 26 -1.14 1.17 -13.98
CA GLY A 26 -0.34 2.36 -14.26
C GLY A 26 0.89 2.48 -13.37
N TYR A 27 1.62 3.57 -13.59
CA TYR A 27 2.70 3.97 -12.69
C TYR A 27 2.17 4.25 -11.28
N LEU A 28 2.94 3.90 -10.27
CA LEU A 28 2.65 4.11 -8.86
C LEU A 28 3.69 5.10 -8.32
N GLY A 29 3.40 6.40 -8.35
CA GLY A 29 4.20 7.43 -7.69
C GLY A 29 3.80 7.60 -6.23
N ASP A 30 4.71 8.05 -5.37
CA ASP A 30 4.44 8.20 -3.93
C ASP A 30 3.39 9.28 -3.64
N GLU A 31 3.35 10.30 -4.50
CA GLU A 31 2.42 11.42 -4.45
C GLU A 31 0.99 11.08 -4.86
N LEU A 32 0.75 9.91 -5.47
CA LEU A 32 -0.57 9.54 -5.98
C LEU A 32 -1.53 9.23 -4.83
N ASP A 33 -2.64 9.95 -4.79
CA ASP A 33 -3.75 9.72 -3.87
C ASP A 33 -4.67 8.60 -4.39
N PHE A 34 -5.05 7.67 -3.51
CA PHE A 34 -5.90 6.53 -3.86
C PHE A 34 -7.28 6.96 -4.37
N LEU A 35 -7.89 7.98 -3.78
CA LEU A 35 -9.24 8.42 -4.13
C LEU A 35 -9.21 9.50 -5.22
N ALA A 36 -8.33 10.49 -5.07
CA ALA A 36 -8.32 11.66 -5.94
C ALA A 36 -7.61 11.39 -7.28
N ASP A 37 -6.48 10.67 -7.28
CA ASP A 37 -5.67 10.46 -8.48
C ASP A 37 -5.95 9.11 -9.13
N LEU A 38 -6.03 8.04 -8.33
CA LEU A 38 -6.31 6.69 -8.85
C LEU A 38 -7.81 6.43 -9.05
N GLY A 39 -8.68 7.32 -8.53
CA GLY A 39 -10.13 7.21 -8.68
C GLY A 39 -10.75 6.02 -7.96
N LEU A 40 -10.08 5.48 -6.93
CA LEU A 40 -10.65 4.43 -6.10
C LEU A 40 -11.81 5.00 -5.27
N ASP A 41 -12.76 4.14 -4.93
CA ASP A 41 -13.72 4.43 -3.88
C ASP A 41 -13.22 3.84 -2.54
N SER A 42 -13.86 4.24 -1.44
CA SER A 42 -13.50 3.77 -0.10
C SER A 42 -13.67 2.26 0.09
N MET A 43 -14.56 1.62 -0.68
CA MET A 43 -14.75 0.17 -0.62
C MET A 43 -13.56 -0.57 -1.25
N ASN A 44 -13.11 -0.12 -2.41
CA ASN A 44 -11.96 -0.67 -3.11
C ASN A 44 -10.66 -0.40 -2.35
N LEU A 45 -10.51 0.79 -1.75
CA LEU A 45 -9.39 1.07 -0.86
C LEU A 45 -9.39 0.15 0.37
N GLY A 46 -10.55 -0.09 0.99
CA GLY A 46 -10.66 -1.05 2.09
C GLY A 46 -10.26 -2.47 1.70
N ARG A 47 -10.67 -2.94 0.50
CA ARG A 47 -10.27 -4.26 -0.03
C ARG A 47 -8.78 -4.35 -0.32
N LEU A 48 -8.20 -3.27 -0.85
CA LEU A 48 -6.77 -3.16 -1.11
C LEU A 48 -5.97 -3.33 0.18
N VAL A 49 -6.35 -2.57 1.22
CA VAL A 49 -5.73 -2.63 2.55
C VAL A 49 -5.84 -4.03 3.14
N MET A 50 -7.03 -4.64 3.12
CA MET A 50 -7.23 -5.99 3.65
C MET A 50 -6.37 -7.06 2.95
N GLU A 51 -6.26 -7.04 1.62
CA GLU A 51 -5.39 -7.97 0.89
C GLU A 51 -3.90 -7.74 1.21
N LEU A 52 -3.48 -6.50 1.46
CA LEU A 52 -2.10 -6.21 1.87
C LEU A 52 -1.81 -6.71 3.29
N GLU A 53 -2.72 -6.47 4.23
CA GLU A 53 -2.66 -6.98 5.60
C GLU A 53 -2.52 -8.52 5.62
N GLU A 54 -3.34 -9.22 4.84
CA GLU A 54 -3.28 -10.69 4.71
C GLU A 54 -1.96 -11.18 4.11
N ARG A 55 -1.42 -10.50 3.09
CA ARG A 55 -0.17 -10.93 2.42
C ARG A 55 1.08 -10.65 3.24
N LEU A 56 1.04 -9.60 4.06
CA LEU A 56 2.19 -9.11 4.81
C LEU A 56 2.12 -9.49 6.30
N ASP A 57 1.04 -10.13 6.75
CA ASP A 57 0.79 -10.52 8.14
C ASP A 57 0.91 -9.32 9.10
N LEU A 58 0.20 -8.23 8.76
CA LEU A 58 0.22 -6.96 9.51
C LEU A 58 -1.18 -6.34 9.64
N PHE A 59 -1.32 -5.36 10.54
CA PHE A 59 -2.57 -4.65 10.79
C PHE A 59 -2.37 -3.13 10.63
N LEU A 60 -2.85 -2.58 9.51
CA LEU A 60 -2.77 -1.15 9.16
C LEU A 60 -3.81 -0.30 9.88
N GLN A 61 -4.87 -0.93 10.41
CA GLN A 61 -5.89 -0.23 11.22
C GLN A 61 -5.35 0.41 12.51
N ASP A 62 -4.16 -0.01 12.97
CA ASP A 62 -3.52 0.52 14.18
C ASP A 62 -2.65 1.77 13.93
N LEU A 63 -2.67 2.32 12.71
CA LEU A 63 -1.89 3.52 12.38
C LEU A 63 -2.42 4.75 13.14
N PRO A 64 -1.54 5.49 13.85
CA PRO A 64 -1.94 6.59 14.71
C PRO A 64 -2.50 7.80 13.94
N GLU A 65 -2.13 7.96 12.68
CA GLU A 65 -2.48 9.11 11.84
C GLU A 65 -3.76 8.89 10.99
N GLY A 66 -4.40 7.72 11.15
CA GLY A 66 -5.54 7.31 10.34
C GLY A 66 -5.13 6.56 9.06
N PRO A 67 -6.09 6.23 8.19
CA PRO A 67 -5.81 5.45 6.98
C PRO A 67 -4.95 6.25 5.98
N PRO A 68 -3.96 5.61 5.34
CA PRO A 68 -3.10 6.27 4.36
C PRO A 68 -3.92 6.73 3.14
N ARG A 69 -3.60 7.92 2.63
CA ARG A 69 -4.28 8.53 1.47
C ARG A 69 -3.47 8.39 0.20
N THR A 70 -2.15 8.38 0.32
CA THR A 70 -1.24 8.26 -0.81
C THR A 70 -0.50 6.93 -0.82
N ILE A 71 0.03 6.57 -1.98
CA ILE A 71 0.90 5.40 -2.13
C ILE A 71 2.11 5.51 -1.20
N GLY A 72 2.75 6.67 -1.14
CA GLY A 72 3.93 6.89 -0.30
C GLY A 72 3.62 6.65 1.17
N GLU A 73 2.53 7.25 1.67
CA GLU A 73 2.07 7.07 3.06
C GLU A 73 1.81 5.60 3.40
N LEU A 74 1.17 4.85 2.49
CA LEU A 74 0.93 3.42 2.71
C LEU A 74 2.23 2.62 2.78
N LEU A 75 3.18 2.89 1.89
CA LEU A 75 4.48 2.21 1.89
C LEU A 75 5.28 2.56 3.15
N ASP A 76 5.28 3.82 3.57
CA ASP A 76 5.94 4.28 4.79
C ASP A 76 5.33 3.67 6.05
N ALA A 77 3.99 3.57 6.09
CA ALA A 77 3.27 2.91 7.18
C ALA A 77 3.63 1.43 7.31
N ILE A 78 3.65 0.70 6.18
CA ILE A 78 4.02 -0.73 6.17
C ILE A 78 5.47 -0.92 6.62
N LEU A 79 6.40 -0.09 6.14
CA LEU A 79 7.80 -0.17 6.54
C LEU A 79 7.95 0.10 8.04
N SER A 80 7.32 1.16 8.53
CA SER A 80 7.36 1.53 9.95
C SER A 80 6.82 0.43 10.87
N LEU A 81 5.73 -0.23 10.48
CA LEU A 81 5.16 -1.35 11.25
C LEU A 81 6.10 -2.56 11.31
N ARG A 82 6.87 -2.81 10.24
CA ARG A 82 7.82 -3.93 10.19
C ARG A 82 9.12 -3.67 10.93
N GLU A 83 9.46 -2.41 11.16
CA GLU A 83 10.61 -2.01 11.98
C GLU A 83 10.30 -2.05 13.50
N GLN A 84 9.02 -2.15 13.88
CA GLN A 84 8.66 -2.29 15.29
C GLN A 84 8.86 -3.75 15.75
N PRO A 85 9.55 -4.00 16.87
CA PRO A 85 9.63 -5.33 17.45
C PRO A 85 8.22 -5.77 17.90
N GLN A 86 7.71 -6.86 17.31
CA GLN A 86 6.50 -7.56 17.77
C GLN A 86 6.65 -8.09 19.20
#